data_AF-A0A1B6H1J5-F1
#
_entry.id   AF-A0A1B6H1J5-F1
#
_cell.length_a   1.000
_cell.length_b   1.000
_cell.length_c   1.000
_cell.angle_alpha   90.00
_cell.angle_beta   90.00
_cell.angle_gamma   90.00
#
_symmetry.space_group_name_H-M   'P 1'
#
loop_
_entity.id
_entity.type
_entity.pdbx_description
1 polymer ?
#
loop_
_entity_poly.entity_id
_entity_poly.type
_entity_poly.pdbx_seq_one_letter_code
_entity_poly.pdbx_strand_id
1 'polypeptide(L)'
;KSLEKETFLEVYQAPVELKYDVFLDIFLYGFDNCFPKIMDKVKEVNTNQWVTNEIISMKEEITNLEQNFRVSKSENTKTLVKDLKRDLKNCIYREKRNYFDNKIMNSKNKSKT
;
A
#
# COMPACT_ATOMS: atom_id res chain seq x y z
N LYS A 1 16.38 31.60 4.06
CA LYS A 1 16.76 32.24 5.35
C LYS A 1 16.79 31.14 6.40
N SER A 2 17.84 31.02 7.23
CA SER A 2 17.81 30.09 8.36
C SER A 2 17.02 30.73 9.50
N LEU A 3 16.04 30.02 10.06
CA LEU A 3 15.19 30.53 11.14
C LEU A 3 16.02 30.94 12.37
N GLU A 4 17.16 30.30 12.60
CA GLU A 4 18.12 30.63 13.66
C GLU A 4 18.66 32.06 13.59
N LYS A 5 18.71 32.64 12.38
CA LYS A 5 19.19 34.00 12.14
C LYS A 5 18.06 35.03 12.04
N GLU A 6 16.81 34.61 12.27
CA GLU A 6 15.66 35.51 12.17
C GLU A 6 15.58 36.41 13.41
N THR A 7 15.38 37.70 13.16
CA THR A 7 15.33 38.73 14.22
C THR A 7 13.89 39.05 14.63
N PHE A 8 12.91 38.57 13.86
CA PHE A 8 11.47 38.80 14.08
C PHE A 8 11.10 40.29 14.19
N LEU A 9 11.91 41.17 13.61
CA LEU A 9 11.66 42.62 13.60
C LEU A 9 10.33 42.94 12.91
N GLU A 10 10.01 42.21 11.83
CA GLU A 10 8.74 42.32 11.11
C GLU A 10 7.54 41.97 12.00
N VAL A 11 7.65 40.93 12.84
CA VAL A 11 6.61 40.56 13.84
C VAL A 11 6.49 41.65 14.90
N TYR A 12 7.62 42.20 15.35
CA TYR A 12 7.62 43.24 16.37
C TYR A 12 6.92 44.52 15.88
N GLN A 13 7.17 44.90 14.63
CA GLN A 13 6.62 46.10 13.99
C GLN A 13 5.17 45.92 13.47
N ALA A 14 4.68 44.68 13.35
CA ALA A 14 3.33 44.42 12.88
C ALA A 14 2.25 44.92 13.87
N PRO A 15 1.06 45.31 13.38
CA PRO A 15 -0.11 45.59 14.23
C PRO A 15 -0.44 44.39 15.11
N VAL A 16 -0.93 44.64 16.34
CA VAL A 16 -1.17 43.60 17.37
C VAL A 16 -1.97 42.41 16.81
N GLU A 17 -3.04 42.69 16.07
CA GLU A 17 -3.92 41.66 15.50
C GLU A 17 -3.26 40.79 14.43
N LEU A 18 -2.19 41.27 13.79
CA LEU A 18 -1.51 40.59 12.69
C LEU A 18 -0.19 39.95 13.12
N LYS A 19 0.26 40.14 14.36
CA LYS A 19 1.56 39.61 14.83
C LYS A 19 1.65 38.10 14.71
N TYR A 20 0.56 37.41 15.03
CA TYR A 20 0.50 35.96 14.93
C TYR A 20 0.65 35.49 13.48
N ASP A 21 -0.08 36.11 12.56
CA ASP A 21 -0.05 35.73 11.14
C ASP A 21 1.34 35.97 10.53
N VAL A 22 1.94 37.13 10.81
CA VAL A 22 3.30 37.46 10.34
C VAL A 22 4.33 36.49 10.91
N PHE A 23 4.21 36.11 12.19
CA PHE A 23 5.07 35.09 12.78
C PHE A 23 4.91 33.73 12.08
N LEU A 24 3.66 33.32 11.87
CA LEU A 24 3.31 32.04 11.28
C LEU A 24 3.85 31.93 9.85
N ASP A 25 3.73 32.99 9.06
CA ASP A 25 4.22 33.05 7.69
C ASP A 25 5.75 32.89 7.62
N ILE A 26 6.48 33.61 8.48
CA ILE A 26 7.94 33.51 8.58
C ILE A 26 8.35 32.09 8.98
N PHE A 27 7.66 31.52 9.96
CA PHE A 27 7.93 30.16 10.44
C PHE A 27 7.67 29.11 9.35
N LEU A 28 6.49 29.16 8.71
CA LEU A 28 6.11 28.20 7.66
C LEU A 28 7.05 28.30 6.46
N TYR A 29 7.43 29.51 6.06
CA TYR A 29 8.43 29.69 5.01
C TYR A 29 9.77 29.03 5.38
N GLY A 30 10.23 29.17 6.63
CA GLY A 30 11.43 28.48 7.10
C GLY A 30 11.26 26.95 7.12
N PHE A 31 10.11 26.48 7.59
CA PHE A 31 9.78 25.06 7.68
C PHE A 31 9.73 24.40 6.29
N ASP A 32 9.02 24.97 5.33
CA ASP A 32 8.87 24.42 3.98
C ASP A 32 10.19 24.38 3.21
N ASN A 33 11.09 25.33 3.47
CA ASN A 33 12.44 25.32 2.89
C ASN A 33 13.33 24.23 3.49
N CYS A 34 13.21 23.97 4.80
CA CYS A 34 14.00 22.94 5.49
C CYS A 34 13.43 21.53 5.32
N PHE A 35 12.10 21.43 5.18
CA PHE A 35 11.34 20.19 5.06
C PHE A 35 10.47 20.25 3.80
N PRO A 36 11.09 20.34 2.60
CA PRO A 36 10.34 20.40 1.37
C PRO A 36 9.45 19.16 1.25
N LYS A 37 8.22 19.35 0.79
CA LYS A 37 7.31 18.25 0.54
C LYS A 37 7.84 17.42 -0.63
N ILE A 38 8.53 16.33 -0.32
CA ILE A 38 9.02 15.38 -1.33
C ILE A 38 7.88 14.40 -1.64
N MET A 39 7.48 14.34 -2.90
CA MET A 39 6.60 13.28 -3.41
C MET A 39 7.44 12.03 -3.64
N ASP A 40 7.78 11.34 -2.56
CA ASP A 40 8.42 10.05 -2.68
C ASP A 40 7.42 9.07 -3.27
N LYS A 41 7.74 8.55 -4.46
CA LYS A 41 7.11 7.34 -4.95
C LYS A 41 7.50 6.25 -3.96
N VAL A 42 6.60 5.91 -3.04
CA VAL A 42 6.70 4.67 -2.28
C VAL A 42 6.84 3.59 -3.33
N LYS A 43 8.06 3.06 -3.49
CA LYS A 43 8.25 1.84 -4.27
C LYS A 43 7.30 0.85 -3.63
N GLU A 44 6.28 0.42 -4.36
CA GLU A 44 5.42 -0.66 -3.92
C GLU A 44 6.34 -1.83 -3.59
N VAL A 45 6.62 -2.01 -2.30
CA VAL A 45 7.24 -3.23 -1.81
C VAL A 45 6.24 -4.28 -2.22
N ASN A 46 6.63 -5.12 -3.18
CA ASN A 46 5.76 -6.08 -3.82
C ASN A 46 5.18 -7.00 -2.73
N THR A 47 4.02 -6.62 -2.17
CA THR A 47 3.52 -7.15 -0.88
C THR A 47 3.04 -8.59 -1.01
N ASN A 48 2.91 -9.05 -2.26
CA ASN A 48 2.27 -10.29 -2.63
C ASN A 48 3.22 -11.20 -3.44
N GLN A 49 4.48 -11.32 -3.05
CA GLN A 49 5.46 -12.21 -3.71
C GLN A 49 5.04 -13.69 -3.76
N TRP A 50 4.06 -14.11 -2.95
CA TRP A 50 3.49 -15.47 -2.96
C TRP A 50 2.34 -15.62 -3.97
N VAL A 51 1.84 -14.54 -4.58
CA VAL A 51 0.74 -14.60 -5.54
C VAL A 51 1.29 -15.00 -6.90
N THR A 52 0.87 -16.16 -7.39
CA THR A 52 1.28 -16.72 -8.68
C THR A 52 0.30 -16.35 -9.79
N ASN A 53 0.74 -16.49 -11.05
CA ASN A 53 -0.13 -16.32 -12.22
C ASN A 53 -1.31 -17.30 -12.22
N GLU A 54 -1.17 -18.47 -11.61
CA GLU A 54 -2.25 -19.45 -11.42
C GLU A 54 -3.39 -18.85 -10.57
N ILE A 55 -3.05 -18.24 -9.42
CA ILE A 55 -4.04 -17.58 -8.55
C ILE A 55 -4.75 -16.44 -9.27
N ILE A 56 -4.02 -15.69 -10.12
CA ILE A 56 -4.59 -14.59 -10.91
C ILE A 56 -5.56 -15.15 -11.96
N SER A 57 -5.13 -16.14 -12.74
CA SER A 57 -5.95 -16.77 -13.77
C SER A 57 -7.22 -17.41 -13.21
N MET A 58 -7.14 -18.11 -12.08
CA MET A 58 -8.31 -18.68 -11.41
C MET A 58 -9.32 -17.61 -10.95
N LYS A 59 -8.84 -16.44 -10.50
CA LYS A 59 -9.73 -15.32 -10.12
C LYS A 59 -10.45 -14.73 -11.33
N GLU A 60 -9.74 -14.59 -12.45
CA GLU A 60 -10.30 -14.11 -13.71
C GLU A 60 -11.36 -15.10 -14.23
N GLU A 61 -11.07 -16.40 -14.20
CA GLU A 61 -12.00 -17.45 -14.60
C GLU A 61 -13.28 -17.44 -13.75
N ILE A 62 -13.16 -17.37 -12.42
CA ILE A 62 -14.31 -17.27 -11.52
C ILE A 62 -15.14 -16.02 -11.84
N THR A 63 -14.48 -14.89 -12.09
CA THR A 63 -15.16 -13.63 -12.42
C THR A 63 -15.96 -13.77 -13.72
N ASN A 64 -15.38 -14.38 -14.75
CA ASN A 64 -16.06 -14.61 -16.02
C ASN A 64 -17.25 -15.57 -15.87
N LEU A 65 -17.09 -16.65 -15.10
CA LEU A 65 -18.16 -17.61 -14.85
C LEU A 65 -19.30 -17.00 -14.03
N GLU A 66 -19.01 -16.13 -13.06
CA GLU A 66 -20.02 -15.40 -12.31
C GLU A 66 -20.81 -14.43 -13.20
N GLN A 67 -20.13 -13.74 -14.12
CA GLN A 67 -20.80 -12.89 -15.11
C GLN A 67 -21.72 -13.73 -16.01
N ASN A 68 -21.23 -14.87 -16.52
CA ASN A 68 -22.02 -15.79 -17.33
C ASN A 68 -23.21 -16.40 -16.57
N PHE A 69 -23.06 -16.67 -15.27
CA PHE A 69 -24.15 -17.15 -14.43
C PHE A 69 -25.27 -16.13 -14.26
N ARG A 70 -24.94 -14.83 -14.14
CA ARG A 70 -25.97 -13.77 -14.03
C ARG A 70 -26.90 -13.73 -15.23
N VAL A 71 -26.37 -14.05 -16.41
CA VAL A 71 -27.13 -14.10 -17.67
C VAL A 71 -27.87 -15.43 -17.83
N SER A 72 -27.15 -16.55 -17.67
CA SER A 72 -27.68 -17.88 -17.99
C SER A 72 -28.52 -18.52 -16.88
N LYS A 73 -28.31 -18.13 -15.62
CA LYS A 73 -28.90 -18.76 -14.41
C LYS A 73 -28.78 -20.29 -14.36
N SER A 74 -27.78 -20.84 -15.04
CA SER A 74 -27.54 -22.29 -15.10
C SER A 74 -27.01 -22.82 -13.76
N GLU A 75 -27.67 -23.84 -13.20
CA GLU A 75 -27.25 -24.47 -11.94
C GLU A 75 -25.88 -25.16 -12.10
N ASN A 76 -25.55 -25.66 -13.31
CA ASN A 76 -24.23 -26.23 -13.61
C ASN A 76 -23.11 -25.18 -13.51
N THR A 77 -23.37 -23.94 -13.93
CA THR A 77 -22.40 -22.85 -13.80
C THR A 77 -22.21 -22.47 -12.33
N LYS A 78 -23.27 -22.56 -11.53
CA LYS A 78 -23.23 -22.28 -10.09
C LYS A 78 -22.46 -23.33 -9.31
N THR A 79 -22.59 -24.61 -9.64
CA THR A 79 -21.76 -25.67 -9.03
C THR A 79 -20.30 -25.51 -9.43
N LEU A 80 -20.02 -25.26 -10.71
CA LEU A 80 -18.65 -25.01 -11.20
C LEU A 80 -17.96 -23.85 -10.50
N VAL A 81 -18.65 -22.71 -10.31
CA VAL A 81 -18.10 -21.56 -9.57
C VAL A 81 -17.78 -21.92 -8.12
N LYS A 82 -18.60 -22.74 -7.46
CA LYS A 82 -18.33 -23.20 -6.09
C LYS A 82 -17.08 -24.07 -6.03
N ASP A 83 -16.93 -25.00 -6.96
CA ASP A 83 -15.76 -25.87 -7.04
C ASP A 83 -14.49 -25.07 -7.30
N LEU A 84 -14.50 -24.16 -8.28
CA LEU A 84 -13.34 -23.30 -8.58
C LEU A 84 -12.97 -22.38 -7.42
N LYS A 85 -13.94 -21.87 -6.65
CA LYS A 85 -13.66 -21.10 -5.43
C LYS A 85 -12.99 -21.94 -4.35
N ARG A 86 -13.40 -23.21 -4.19
CA ARG A 86 -12.74 -24.15 -3.27
C ARG A 86 -11.30 -24.41 -3.73
N ASP A 87 -11.10 -24.63 -5.01
CA ASP A 87 -9.78 -24.94 -5.57
C ASP A 87 -8.85 -23.72 -5.48
N LEU A 88 -9.36 -22.51 -5.73
CA LEU A 88 -8.63 -21.26 -5.53
C LEU A 88 -8.18 -21.11 -4.06
N LYS A 89 -9.05 -21.43 -3.11
CA LYS A 89 -8.71 -21.41 -1.68
C LYS A 89 -7.55 -22.36 -1.39
N ASN A 90 -7.59 -23.58 -1.91
CA ASN A 90 -6.52 -24.57 -1.74
C ASN A 90 -5.21 -24.12 -2.40
N CYS A 91 -5.28 -23.56 -3.60
CA CYS A 91 -4.13 -22.99 -4.32
C CYS A 91 -3.48 -21.86 -3.50
N ILE A 92 -4.26 -20.93 -2.96
CA ILE A 92 -3.76 -19.86 -2.09
C ILE A 92 -3.02 -20.41 -0.86
N TYR A 93 -3.58 -21.44 -0.19
CA TYR A 93 -2.90 -22.04 0.96
C TYR A 93 -1.59 -22.72 0.58
N ARG A 94 -1.58 -23.46 -0.54
CA ARG A 94 -0.39 -24.12 -1.08
C ARG A 94 0.71 -23.11 -1.39
N GLU A 95 0.40 -22.06 -2.14
CA GLU A 95 1.42 -21.08 -2.56
C GLU A 95 1.93 -20.23 -1.40
N LYS A 96 1.07 -19.89 -0.43
CA LYS A 96 1.53 -19.25 0.82
C LYS A 96 2.52 -20.14 1.56
N ARG A 97 2.17 -21.42 1.76
CA ARG A 97 3.05 -22.37 2.45
C ARG A 97 4.38 -22.50 1.71
N ASN A 98 4.35 -22.76 0.39
CA ASN A 98 5.54 -22.85 -0.45
C ASN A 98 6.44 -21.62 -0.33
N TYR A 99 5.86 -20.42 -0.37
CA TYR A 99 6.61 -19.18 -0.24
C TYR A 99 7.31 -19.06 1.13
N PHE A 100 6.60 -19.34 2.22
CA PHE A 100 7.19 -19.30 3.56
C PHE A 100 8.24 -20.39 3.78
N ASP A 101 7.96 -21.63 3.36
CA ASP A 101 8.89 -22.75 3.48
C ASP A 101 10.19 -22.44 2.71
N ASN A 102 10.08 -21.95 1.48
CA ASN A 102 11.24 -21.52 0.69
C ASN A 102 12.00 -20.37 1.34
N LYS A 103 11.29 -19.39 1.92
CA LYS A 103 11.92 -18.26 2.59
C LYS A 103 12.65 -18.68 3.86
N ILE A 104 12.09 -19.61 4.64
CA ILE A 104 12.71 -20.18 5.84
C ILE A 104 13.93 -21.03 5.45
N MET A 105 13.78 -21.91 4.44
CA MET A 105 14.85 -22.79 3.96
C MET A 105 16.06 -22.03 3.42
N ASN A 106 15.83 -20.89 2.77
CA ASN A 106 16.87 -20.04 2.19
C ASN A 106 17.32 -18.92 3.14
N SER A 107 16.79 -18.86 4.36
CA SER A 107 17.21 -17.85 5.34
C SER A 107 18.64 -18.16 5.83
N LYS A 108 19.49 -17.13 5.89
CA LYS A 108 20.87 -17.23 6.36
C LYS A 108 20.99 -17.48 7.87
N ASN A 109 19.91 -17.22 8.60
CA ASN A 109 19.87 -17.26 10.07
C ASN A 109 19.17 -18.53 10.57
N LYS A 110 19.63 -19.71 10.10
CA LYS A 110 19.19 -20.99 10.67
C LYS A 110 19.84 -21.14 12.05
N SER A 111 19.17 -20.66 13.09
CA SER A 111 19.50 -21.09 14.46
C SER A 111 19.31 -22.60 14.50
N LYS A 112 20.41 -23.35 14.62
CA LYS A 112 20.36 -24.78 14.91
C LYS A 112 19.88 -24.91 16.35
N THR A 113 18.63 -25.35 16.54
CA THR A 113 18.18 -25.88 17.82
C THR A 113 18.47 -27.37 17.85
#